data_AF-A0A850ZQZ2-F1
#
_entry.id   AF-A0A850ZQZ2-F1
#
_cell.length_a   1.000
_cell.length_b   1.000
_cell.length_c   1.000
_cell.angle_alpha   90.00
_cell.angle_beta   90.00
_cell.angle_gamma   90.00
#
_symmetry.space_group_name_H-M   'P 1'
#
loop_
_entity.id
_entity.type
_entity.pdbx_description
1 polymer ?
#
loop_
_entity_poly.entity_id
_entity_poly.type
_entity_poly.pdbx_seq_one_letter_code
_entity_poly.pdbx_strand_id
1 'polypeptide(L)'
;MERKASRRENECEEKNSNSESSELDKDYKTSLITLNVGGYLYITQKQTLTKYPDSFLEGIINGRIMCPFDADGHYFIDRDGLLFRHILNFLRNGELLLPEGFRENQLLAQEAEFFQLKVLSEAVKSRWEKEQLASRETTFLEITDSHDRSQGLRIFCNAPEFIAKIKSRIVLVSKSRLDGFPEEFS
;
A
#
# COMPACT_ATOMS: atom_id res chain seq x y z
N MET A 1 -14.52 -0.50 -65.80
CA MET A 1 -14.56 0.93 -65.45
C MET A 1 -16.01 1.31 -65.23
N GLU A 2 -16.39 1.38 -63.96
CA GLU A 2 -17.72 1.77 -63.52
C GLU A 2 -17.86 3.30 -63.53
N ARG A 3 -19.01 3.81 -63.96
CA ARG A 3 -19.42 5.20 -63.76
C ARG A 3 -20.85 5.23 -63.21
N LYS A 4 -20.91 5.65 -61.94
CA LYS A 4 -21.95 6.36 -61.16
C LYS A 4 -23.36 6.51 -61.75
N ALA A 5 -24.37 6.22 -60.93
CA ALA A 5 -25.43 7.17 -60.59
C ALA A 5 -26.09 6.79 -59.25
N SER A 6 -25.96 7.70 -58.29
CA SER A 6 -26.65 7.72 -57.00
C SER A 6 -27.99 8.44 -57.14
N ARG A 7 -28.97 8.03 -56.33
CA ARG A 7 -30.07 8.81 -55.71
C ARG A 7 -31.44 8.13 -55.83
N ARG A 8 -32.01 7.74 -54.68
CA ARG A 8 -33.39 8.02 -54.25
C ARG A 8 -33.54 7.69 -52.76
N GLU A 9 -34.02 8.68 -52.03
CA GLU A 9 -34.44 8.66 -50.63
C GLU A 9 -35.69 7.78 -50.46
N ASN A 10 -35.86 7.18 -49.28
CA ASN A 10 -37.15 7.13 -48.57
C ASN A 10 -36.94 6.65 -47.12
N GLU A 11 -37.51 7.43 -46.21
CA GLU A 11 -37.60 7.26 -44.76
C GLU A 11 -38.46 6.05 -44.38
N CYS A 12 -38.20 5.48 -43.21
CA CYS A 12 -39.27 4.89 -42.40
C CYS A 12 -38.87 4.90 -40.91
N GLU A 13 -39.35 5.95 -40.25
CA GLU A 13 -39.83 6.09 -38.86
C GLU A 13 -39.47 5.04 -37.80
N GLU A 14 -39.00 5.59 -36.67
CA GLU A 14 -38.96 5.02 -35.33
C GLU A 14 -40.25 4.30 -34.94
N LYS A 15 -40.14 3.16 -34.22
CA LYS A 15 -40.86 2.97 -32.95
C LYS A 15 -40.02 2.21 -31.92
N ASN A 16 -39.92 2.89 -30.78
CA ASN A 16 -39.30 2.55 -29.50
C ASN A 16 -40.16 1.55 -28.70
N SER A 17 -39.52 0.62 -27.98
CA SER A 17 -39.71 0.36 -26.53
C SER A 17 -39.37 -1.10 -26.13
N ASN A 18 -38.29 -1.28 -25.37
CA ASN A 18 -38.45 -1.62 -23.96
C ASN A 18 -37.13 -1.35 -23.20
N SER A 19 -37.21 -0.35 -22.34
CA SER A 19 -36.16 0.31 -21.59
C SER A 19 -36.33 -0.03 -20.10
N GLU A 20 -35.60 -1.02 -19.60
CA GLU A 20 -35.53 -1.31 -18.15
C GLU A 20 -34.12 -1.78 -17.73
N SER A 21 -33.06 -1.21 -18.31
CA SER A 21 -31.67 -1.58 -17.94
C SER A 21 -30.71 -0.40 -17.80
N SER A 22 -31.18 0.85 -17.80
CA SER A 22 -30.30 2.04 -17.96
C SER A 22 -30.29 3.05 -16.81
N GLU A 23 -31.04 2.83 -15.71
CA GLU A 23 -31.06 3.76 -14.57
C GLU A 23 -30.13 3.33 -13.43
N LEU A 24 -30.14 2.04 -13.06
CA LEU A 24 -29.14 1.46 -12.15
C LEU A 24 -27.72 1.63 -12.70
N ASP A 25 -27.63 1.67 -14.03
CA ASP A 25 -26.38 1.74 -14.77
C ASP A 25 -25.68 3.12 -14.67
N LYS A 26 -26.48 4.18 -14.52
CA LYS A 26 -25.98 5.55 -14.36
C LYS A 26 -25.58 5.83 -12.92
N ASP A 27 -26.28 5.28 -11.94
CA ASP A 27 -26.06 5.52 -10.51
C ASP A 27 -24.78 4.84 -9.97
N TYR A 28 -24.41 3.66 -10.51
CA TYR A 28 -23.10 3.08 -10.16
C TYR A 28 -21.94 3.87 -10.78
N LYS A 29 -22.15 4.49 -11.94
CA LYS A 29 -21.07 5.16 -12.70
C LYS A 29 -20.79 6.55 -12.14
N THR A 30 -21.80 7.21 -11.57
CA THR A 30 -21.64 8.42 -10.74
C THR A 30 -21.00 8.12 -9.38
N SER A 31 -21.05 6.86 -8.94
CA SER A 31 -20.42 6.43 -7.68
C SER A 31 -18.93 6.11 -7.84
N LEU A 32 -18.46 5.75 -9.03
CA LEU A 32 -17.04 5.49 -9.30
C LEU A 32 -16.32 6.76 -9.76
N ILE A 33 -15.12 6.95 -9.24
CA ILE A 33 -14.25 8.09 -9.53
C ILE A 33 -12.88 7.56 -9.93
N THR A 34 -12.39 8.06 -11.06
CA THR A 34 -11.02 7.83 -11.51
C THR A 34 -10.16 9.02 -11.14
N LEU A 35 -9.02 8.74 -10.51
CA LEU A 35 -7.98 9.70 -10.14
C LEU A 35 -6.72 9.36 -10.93
N ASN A 36 -6.07 10.37 -11.50
CA ASN A 36 -4.73 10.29 -12.05
C ASN A 36 -3.75 10.93 -11.07
N VAL A 37 -2.96 10.13 -10.37
CA VAL A 37 -2.02 10.59 -9.35
C VAL A 37 -0.59 10.41 -9.87
N GLY A 38 0.04 11.50 -10.33
CA GLY A 38 1.39 11.48 -10.90
C GLY A 38 1.56 10.52 -12.08
N GLY A 39 0.50 10.29 -12.87
CA GLY A 39 0.46 9.33 -13.98
C GLY A 39 -0.09 7.95 -13.64
N TYR A 40 -0.37 7.67 -12.37
CA TYR A 40 -0.97 6.40 -11.93
C TYR A 40 -2.49 6.54 -11.83
N LEU A 41 -3.21 5.72 -12.59
CA LEU A 41 -4.67 5.70 -12.56
C LEU A 41 -5.20 4.83 -11.42
N TYR A 42 -6.05 5.43 -10.60
CA TYR A 42 -6.76 4.76 -9.51
C TYR A 42 -8.26 4.92 -9.70
N ILE A 43 -8.99 3.81 -9.60
CA ILE A 43 -10.45 3.80 -9.62
C ILE A 43 -10.93 3.43 -8.22
N THR A 44 -11.84 4.23 -7.68
CA THR A 44 -12.45 3.99 -6.37
C THR A 44 -13.86 4.57 -6.30
N GLN A 45 -14.55 4.37 -5.19
CA GLN A 45 -15.88 4.93 -4.98
C GLN A 45 -15.81 6.32 -4.34
N LYS A 46 -16.78 7.18 -4.66
CA LYS A 46 -16.97 8.51 -4.06
C LYS A 46 -16.93 8.44 -2.53
N GLN A 47 -17.65 7.48 -1.95
CA GLN A 47 -17.71 7.27 -0.50
C GLN A 47 -16.35 7.01 0.15
N THR A 48 -15.40 6.38 -0.57
CA THR A 48 -14.05 6.14 -0.06
C THR A 48 -13.28 7.45 0.07
N LEU A 49 -13.39 8.33 -0.94
CA LEU A 49 -12.71 9.62 -0.97
C LEU A 49 -13.30 10.62 0.04
N THR A 50 -14.58 10.48 0.36
CA THR A 50 -15.29 11.34 1.32
C THR A 50 -15.34 10.78 2.75
N LYS A 51 -14.66 9.66 3.03
CA LYS A 51 -14.72 8.99 4.34
C LYS A 51 -14.17 9.85 5.48
N TYR A 52 -13.12 10.63 5.19
CA TYR A 52 -12.51 11.54 6.15
C TYR A 52 -12.91 12.98 5.80
N PRO A 53 -13.74 13.62 6.63
CA PRO A 53 -14.12 15.01 6.41
C PRO A 53 -12.88 15.90 6.49
N ASP A 54 -12.90 16.98 5.71
CA ASP A 54 -11.81 17.97 5.63
C ASP A 54 -10.47 17.41 5.13
N SER A 55 -10.48 16.21 4.54
CA SER A 55 -9.36 15.73 3.74
C SER A 55 -9.31 16.43 2.38
N PHE A 56 -8.13 16.47 1.78
CA PHE A 56 -7.95 17.04 0.44
C PHE A 56 -8.85 16.36 -0.60
N LEU A 57 -8.95 15.03 -0.54
CA LEU A 57 -9.73 14.24 -1.49
C LEU A 57 -11.23 14.51 -1.34
N GLU A 58 -11.74 14.55 -0.11
CA GLU A 58 -13.13 14.94 0.14
C GLU A 58 -13.40 16.35 -0.40
N GLY A 59 -12.46 17.28 -0.20
CA GLY A 59 -12.58 18.65 -0.65
C GLY A 59 -12.69 18.76 -2.17
N ILE A 60 -11.93 17.94 -2.92
CA ILE A 60 -12.04 17.87 -4.38
C ILE A 60 -13.42 17.32 -4.78
N ILE A 61 -13.84 16.21 -4.16
CA ILE A 61 -15.10 15.54 -4.51
C ILE A 61 -16.31 16.42 -4.24
N ASN A 62 -16.27 17.23 -3.18
CA ASN A 62 -17.34 18.16 -2.81
C ASN A 62 -17.17 19.55 -3.43
N GLY A 63 -16.18 19.75 -4.32
CA GLY A 63 -15.95 21.01 -5.02
C GLY A 63 -15.42 22.15 -4.15
N ARG A 64 -14.99 21.87 -2.91
CA ARG A 64 -14.36 22.84 -2.01
C ARG A 64 -12.93 23.16 -2.45
N ILE A 65 -12.25 22.20 -3.07
CA ILE A 65 -10.88 22.32 -3.58
C ILE A 65 -10.92 22.17 -5.09
N MET A 66 -10.35 23.15 -5.80
CA MET A 66 -10.19 23.07 -7.25
C MET A 66 -9.05 22.10 -7.58
N CYS A 67 -9.34 21.12 -8.42
CA CYS A 67 -8.36 20.12 -8.90
C CYS A 67 -8.40 20.10 -10.43
N PRO A 68 -7.23 20.13 -11.10
CA PRO A 68 -7.17 20.03 -12.55
C PRO A 68 -7.65 18.65 -13.02
N PHE A 69 -8.00 18.57 -14.31
CA PHE A 69 -8.30 17.30 -14.98
C PHE A 69 -7.17 16.95 -15.96
N ASP A 70 -6.94 15.66 -16.17
CA ASP A 70 -6.06 15.17 -17.23
C ASP A 70 -6.76 15.22 -18.61
N ALA A 71 -6.05 14.78 -19.65
CA ALA A 71 -6.55 14.79 -21.03
C ALA A 71 -7.80 13.91 -21.25
N ASP A 72 -8.00 12.91 -20.38
CA ASP A 72 -9.13 11.98 -20.42
C ASP A 72 -10.29 12.42 -19.51
N GLY A 73 -10.14 13.56 -18.81
CA GLY A 73 -11.15 14.12 -17.91
C GLY A 73 -11.16 13.53 -16.50
N HIS A 74 -10.10 12.84 -16.08
CA HIS A 74 -9.96 12.36 -14.70
C HIS A 74 -9.33 13.42 -13.81
N TYR A 75 -9.66 13.42 -12.51
CA TYR A 75 -9.00 14.33 -11.56
C TYR A 75 -7.50 14.09 -11.54
N PHE A 76 -6.70 15.13 -11.75
CA PHE A 76 -5.25 15.04 -11.78
C PHE A 76 -4.64 15.59 -10.49
N ILE A 77 -3.81 14.78 -9.85
CA ILE A 77 -3.12 15.08 -8.62
C ILE A 77 -1.62 14.89 -8.87
N ASP A 78 -0.86 15.98 -8.81
CA ASP A 78 0.58 15.98 -9.06
C ASP A 78 1.37 15.50 -7.82
N ARG A 79 1.18 14.21 -7.45
CA ARG A 79 1.77 13.55 -6.28
C ARG A 79 2.29 12.15 -6.63
N ASP A 80 2.95 11.51 -5.67
CA ASP A 80 3.48 10.16 -5.83
C ASP A 80 2.35 9.12 -5.94
N GLY A 81 2.16 8.60 -7.15
CA GLY A 81 1.14 7.61 -7.43
C GLY A 81 1.43 6.22 -6.84
N LEU A 82 2.68 5.84 -6.57
CA LEU A 82 2.99 4.55 -5.94
C LEU A 82 2.61 4.54 -4.47
N LEU A 83 2.95 5.62 -3.76
CA LEU A 83 2.60 5.79 -2.34
C LEU A 83 1.10 5.99 -2.15
N PHE A 84 0.41 6.59 -3.13
CA PHE A 84 -1.03 6.79 -3.10
C PHE A 84 -1.82 5.49 -2.88
N ARG A 85 -1.32 4.33 -3.33
CA ARG A 85 -1.93 3.03 -3.04
C ARG A 85 -2.16 2.80 -1.54
N HIS A 86 -1.20 3.21 -0.71
CA HIS A 86 -1.28 3.07 0.74
C HIS A 86 -2.29 4.05 1.35
N ILE A 87 -2.32 5.29 0.83
CA ILE A 87 -3.33 6.29 1.19
C ILE A 87 -4.73 5.74 0.89
N LEU A 88 -4.94 5.21 -0.32
CA LEU A 88 -6.23 4.68 -0.74
C LEU A 88 -6.67 3.45 0.05
N ASN A 89 -5.73 2.55 0.39
CA ASN A 89 -6.03 1.41 1.25
C ASN A 89 -6.41 1.83 2.68
N PHE A 90 -5.75 2.86 3.22
CA PHE A 90 -6.15 3.45 4.49
C PHE A 90 -7.57 4.02 4.43
N LEU A 91 -7.92 4.75 3.35
CA LEU A 91 -9.28 5.25 3.17
C LEU A 91 -10.31 4.11 3.13
N ARG A 92 -9.99 2.97 2.50
CA ARG A 92 -10.88 1.81 2.45
C ARG A 92 -11.06 1.18 3.83
N ASN A 93 -9.95 0.82 4.47
CA ASN A 93 -9.97 -0.05 5.65
C ASN A 93 -10.07 0.72 6.97
N GLY A 94 -9.58 1.97 7.00
CA GLY A 94 -9.48 2.79 8.21
C GLY A 94 -8.22 2.53 9.05
N GLU A 95 -7.31 1.69 8.55
CA GLU A 95 -6.07 1.30 9.24
C GLU A 95 -4.85 1.31 8.32
N LEU A 96 -3.68 1.55 8.89
CA LEU A 96 -2.41 1.58 8.17
C LEU A 96 -1.87 0.17 7.97
N LEU A 97 -2.06 -0.38 6.78
CA LEU A 97 -1.50 -1.67 6.37
C LEU A 97 -0.38 -1.49 5.36
N LEU A 98 0.84 -1.85 5.76
CA LEU A 98 2.04 -1.75 4.95
C LEU A 98 2.68 -3.13 4.74
N PRO A 99 3.27 -3.40 3.56
CA PRO A 99 4.03 -4.62 3.33
C PRO A 99 5.15 -4.79 4.35
N GLU A 100 5.51 -6.05 4.61
CA GLU A 100 6.69 -6.36 5.41
C GLU A 100 7.94 -5.69 4.81
N GLY A 101 8.76 -5.07 5.66
CA GLY A 101 9.97 -4.39 5.24
C GLY A 101 9.76 -3.07 4.49
N PHE A 102 8.57 -2.47 4.52
CA PHE A 102 8.31 -1.14 3.96
C PHE A 102 9.25 -0.07 4.54
N ARG A 103 10.00 0.64 3.67
CA ARG A 103 11.07 1.58 4.08
C ARG A 103 10.76 3.05 3.81
N GLU A 104 9.64 3.35 3.16
CA GLU A 104 9.32 4.69 2.69
C GLU A 104 8.41 5.45 3.67
N ASN A 105 8.52 5.18 4.98
CA ASN A 105 7.65 5.78 6.00
C ASN A 105 7.69 7.31 6.01
N GLN A 106 8.87 7.90 5.80
CA GLN A 106 9.01 9.36 5.71
C GLN A 106 8.27 9.95 4.52
N LEU A 107 8.38 9.30 3.35
CA LEU A 107 7.67 9.74 2.14
C LEU A 107 6.16 9.56 2.30
N LEU A 108 5.72 8.42 2.84
CA LEU A 108 4.30 8.19 3.12
C LEU A 108 3.72 9.19 4.13
N ALA A 109 4.50 9.61 5.13
CA ALA A 109 4.09 10.64 6.08
C ALA A 109 3.87 12.00 5.38
N GLN A 110 4.72 12.36 4.42
CA GLN A 110 4.56 13.58 3.62
C GLN A 110 3.31 13.52 2.74
N GLU A 111 3.03 12.37 2.10
CA GLU A 111 1.79 12.20 1.34
C GLU A 111 0.56 12.29 2.25
N ALA A 112 0.58 11.62 3.40
CA ALA A 112 -0.53 11.70 4.37
C ALA A 112 -0.81 13.14 4.84
N GLU A 113 0.25 13.95 5.01
CA GLU A 113 0.14 15.37 5.33
C GLU A 113 -0.42 16.19 4.17
N PHE A 114 0.06 15.97 2.94
CA PHE A 114 -0.47 16.60 1.73
C PHE A 114 -1.98 16.33 1.56
N PHE A 115 -2.40 15.08 1.71
CA PHE A 115 -3.80 14.69 1.60
C PHE A 115 -4.65 15.11 2.82
N GLN A 116 -4.05 15.77 3.81
CA GLN A 116 -4.69 16.27 5.04
C GLN A 116 -5.32 15.14 5.88
N LEU A 117 -4.75 13.94 5.82
CA LEU A 117 -5.21 12.77 6.56
C LEU A 117 -4.46 12.67 7.90
N LYS A 118 -4.88 13.49 8.88
CA LYS A 118 -4.23 13.59 10.20
C LYS A 118 -4.07 12.23 10.89
N VAL A 119 -5.13 11.43 10.92
CA VAL A 119 -5.12 10.09 11.53
C VAL A 119 -4.09 9.17 10.88
N LEU A 120 -3.94 9.25 9.56
CA LEU A 120 -2.93 8.47 8.83
C LEU A 120 -1.52 8.99 9.12
N SER A 121 -1.31 10.32 9.11
CA SER A 121 -0.02 10.93 9.43
C SER A 121 0.47 10.51 10.82
N GLU A 122 -0.42 10.53 11.82
CA GLU A 122 -0.14 10.05 13.18
C GLU A 122 0.15 8.56 13.22
N ALA A 123 -0.62 7.73 12.50
CA ALA A 123 -0.38 6.30 12.42
C ALA A 123 0.99 5.95 11.83
N VAL A 124 1.40 6.65 10.76
CA VAL A 124 2.72 6.46 10.13
C VAL A 124 3.85 6.86 11.09
N LYS A 125 3.72 8.00 11.77
CA LYS A 125 4.69 8.46 12.78
C LYS A 125 4.82 7.46 13.93
N SER A 126 3.69 7.03 14.52
CA SER A 126 3.68 6.07 15.62
C SER A 126 4.32 4.73 15.23
N ARG A 127 4.02 4.22 14.02
CA ARG A 127 4.64 3.00 13.49
C ARG A 127 6.16 3.15 13.37
N TRP A 128 6.61 4.25 12.75
CA TRP A 128 8.03 4.52 12.54
C TRP A 128 8.81 4.64 13.87
N GLU A 129 8.25 5.33 14.86
CA GLU A 129 8.85 5.45 16.18
C GLU A 129 8.97 4.09 16.90
N LYS A 130 7.93 3.24 16.81
CA LYS A 130 7.97 1.88 17.35
C LYS A 130 9.03 1.02 16.66
N GLU A 131 9.17 1.12 15.34
CA GLU A 131 10.21 0.41 14.59
C GLU A 131 11.62 0.87 14.99
N GLN A 132 11.83 2.18 15.15
CA GLN A 132 13.10 2.70 15.62
C GLN A 132 13.41 2.29 17.06
N LEU A 133 12.40 2.26 17.94
CA LEU A 133 12.57 1.82 19.32
C LEU A 133 12.92 0.33 19.38
N ALA A 134 12.19 -0.52 18.65
CA ALA A 134 12.47 -1.95 18.54
C ALA A 134 13.86 -2.23 17.93
N SER A 135 14.31 -1.39 16.98
CA SER A 135 15.66 -1.49 16.41
C SER A 135 16.76 -1.01 17.36
N ARG A 136 16.42 -0.19 18.36
CA ARG A 136 17.33 0.30 19.40
C ARG A 136 17.47 -0.65 20.57
N GLU A 137 16.49 -1.52 20.79
CA GLU A 137 16.63 -2.59 21.79
C GLU A 137 17.73 -3.54 21.34
N THR A 138 18.86 -3.54 22.06
CA THR A 138 19.97 -4.46 21.82
C THR A 138 19.46 -5.87 22.02
N THR A 139 19.15 -6.54 20.91
CA THR A 139 18.80 -7.94 20.94
C THR A 139 20.10 -8.73 20.97
N PHE A 140 20.14 -9.79 21.78
CA PHE A 140 21.30 -10.68 21.83
C PHE A 140 20.87 -12.13 21.75
N LEU A 141 21.72 -12.94 21.16
CA LEU A 141 21.62 -14.39 21.22
C LEU A 141 22.61 -14.90 22.26
N GLU A 142 22.12 -15.60 23.28
CA GLU A 142 22.95 -16.22 24.31
C GLU A 142 22.98 -17.73 24.12
N ILE A 143 24.19 -18.29 24.02
CA ILE A 143 24.45 -19.73 23.99
C ILE A 143 25.05 -20.11 25.33
N THR A 144 24.32 -20.87 26.14
CA THR A 144 24.78 -21.36 27.44
C THR A 144 25.00 -22.88 27.39
N ASP A 145 26.04 -23.34 28.08
CA ASP A 145 26.18 -24.75 28.44
C ASP A 145 25.55 -24.95 29.84
N SER A 146 24.67 -25.94 29.98
CA SER A 146 24.03 -26.25 31.26
C SER A 146 24.97 -26.91 32.28
N HIS A 147 26.13 -27.42 31.84
CA HIS A 147 27.06 -28.17 32.68
C HIS A 147 28.28 -27.35 33.13
N ASP A 148 28.46 -26.14 32.62
CA ASP A 148 29.58 -25.26 32.94
C ASP A 148 29.11 -24.00 33.68
N ARG A 149 29.90 -23.54 34.67
CA ARG A 149 29.66 -22.28 35.39
C ARG A 149 30.22 -21.05 34.64
N SER A 150 30.82 -21.25 33.47
CA SER A 150 31.33 -20.16 32.64
C SER A 150 30.18 -19.31 32.07
N GLN A 151 30.47 -18.03 31.80
CA GLN A 151 29.51 -17.17 31.13
C GLN A 151 29.38 -17.61 29.67
N GLY A 152 28.16 -17.93 29.24
CA GLY A 152 27.88 -18.34 27.85
C GLY A 152 28.28 -17.30 26.81
N LEU A 153 28.26 -17.69 25.53
CA LEU A 153 28.55 -16.78 24.43
C LEU A 153 27.34 -15.87 24.16
N ARG A 154 27.53 -14.56 24.27
CA ARG A 154 26.52 -13.55 23.88
C ARG A 154 26.90 -12.90 22.57
N ILE A 155 26.03 -13.00 21.58
CA ILE A 155 26.15 -12.33 20.29
C ILE A 155 25.15 -11.19 20.28
N PHE A 156 25.64 -9.95 20.31
CA PHE A 156 24.81 -8.74 20.23
C PHE A 156 24.55 -8.38 18.76
N CYS A 157 23.31 -8.07 18.43
CA CYS A 157 22.95 -7.58 17.11
C CYS A 157 21.76 -6.62 17.19
N ASN A 158 21.87 -5.46 16.54
CA ASN A 158 20.80 -4.46 16.46
C ASN A 158 19.79 -4.79 15.34
N ALA A 159 19.60 -6.07 15.04
CA ALA A 159 18.66 -6.56 14.04
C ALA A 159 17.95 -7.81 14.59
N PRO A 160 16.80 -7.66 15.27
CA PRO A 160 16.07 -8.79 15.87
C PRO A 160 15.66 -9.85 14.83
N GLU A 161 15.27 -9.41 13.63
CA GLU A 161 15.00 -10.28 12.46
C GLU A 161 16.20 -11.18 12.10
N PHE A 162 17.40 -10.62 12.16
CA PHE A 162 18.63 -11.37 11.88
C PHE A 162 18.92 -12.37 12.99
N ILE A 163 18.73 -12.00 14.26
CA ILE A 163 18.85 -12.92 15.39
C ILE A 163 17.84 -14.07 15.26
N ALA A 164 16.59 -13.79 14.89
CA ALA A 164 15.58 -14.82 14.65
C ALA A 164 16.00 -15.80 13.54
N LYS A 165 16.55 -15.27 12.43
CA LYS A 165 17.11 -16.09 11.32
C LYS A 165 18.33 -16.90 11.73
N ILE A 166 19.20 -16.37 12.58
CA ILE A 166 20.32 -17.14 13.12
C ILE A 166 19.80 -18.24 14.05
N LYS A 167 18.88 -17.91 14.95
CA LYS A 167 18.31 -18.84 15.93
C LYS A 167 17.70 -20.07 15.24
N SER A 168 17.01 -19.92 14.10
CA SER A 168 16.44 -21.04 13.35
C SER A 168 17.47 -21.89 12.61
N ARG A 169 18.71 -21.40 12.43
CA ARG A 169 19.80 -22.08 11.71
C ARG A 169 20.82 -22.75 12.62
N ILE A 170 20.79 -22.49 13.92
CA ILE A 170 21.71 -23.11 14.88
C ILE A 170 21.27 -24.55 15.15
N VAL A 171 22.20 -25.48 15.01
CA VAL A 171 21.99 -26.91 15.27
C VAL A 171 22.86 -27.33 16.44
N LEU A 172 22.26 -27.98 17.43
CA LEU A 172 23.01 -28.62 18.52
C LEU A 172 23.56 -29.96 18.02
N VAL A 173 24.88 -30.12 18.06
CA VAL A 173 25.55 -31.38 17.71
C VAL A 173 26.03 -32.04 19.00
N SER A 174 25.61 -33.30 19.23
CA SER A 174 26.08 -34.12 20.36
C SER A 174 27.46 -34.70 20.08
N LYS A 175 28.31 -34.81 21.10
CA LYS A 175 29.63 -35.45 21.00
C LYS A 175 29.58 -36.89 20.47
N SER A 176 28.47 -37.60 20.66
CA SER A 176 28.25 -38.95 20.14
C SER A 176 28.00 -39.03 18.62
N ARG A 177 28.03 -37.90 17.90
CA ARG A 177 27.93 -37.82 16.43
C ARG A 177 29.19 -37.21 15.78
N LEU A 178 30.30 -37.12 16.51
CA LEU A 178 31.53 -36.42 16.12
C LEU A 178 32.61 -37.33 15.49
N ASP A 179 32.24 -38.44 14.87
CA ASP A 179 33.20 -39.39 14.25
C ASP A 179 34.01 -38.81 13.05
N GLY A 180 33.89 -37.51 12.78
CA GLY A 180 34.58 -36.81 11.70
C GLY A 180 34.89 -35.33 11.97
N PHE A 181 34.92 -34.89 13.23
CA PHE A 181 35.33 -33.51 13.56
C PHE A 181 36.86 -33.40 13.63
N PRO A 182 37.50 -32.38 13.03
CA PRO A 182 38.96 -32.25 13.05
C PRO A 182 39.51 -32.18 14.48
N GLU A 183 40.59 -32.93 14.76
CA GLU A 183 41.25 -32.98 16.08
C GLU A 183 41.76 -31.62 16.57
N GLU A 184 41.87 -30.64 15.67
CA GLU A 184 42.32 -29.26 15.95
C GLU A 184 41.40 -28.49 16.92
N PHE A 185 40.22 -29.03 17.23
CA PHE A 185 39.22 -28.40 18.11
C PHE A 185 38.83 -29.24 19.35
N SER A 186 39.56 -30.34 19.62
CA SER A 186 39.35 -31.20 20.80
C SER A 186 40.29 -30.83 21.95
#